data_AF-A0A6A6ET61-F1
#
_entry.id   AF-A0A6A6ET61-F1
#
_cell.length_a   1.000
_cell.length_b   1.000
_cell.length_c   1.000
_cell.angle_alpha   90.00
_cell.angle_beta   90.00
_cell.angle_gamma   90.00
#
_symmetry.space_group_name_H-M   'P 1'
#
loop_
_entity.id
_entity.type
_entity.pdbx_description
1 polymer ?
#
loop_
_entity_poly.entity_id
_entity_poly.type
_entity_poly.pdbx_seq_one_letter_code
_entity_poly.pdbx_strand_id
1 'polypeptide(L)'
;MKFLTTLAFFLPFAFVAAEDLQTCGEAQYYPSKYTCFGTMLCPKNNGEIYLACGKACYSTRTYYCDANSQLQIYNPEQEPILQCGTQPYYPSKYACYDGNFLCPILNGNPTLRCGDACYNPSEYSCKDGKLSQPERPRCLGLYEDCYVNGQPVGVCCDGYICAANKCRPTNPVGRSLVA
;
A
#
# COMPACT_ATOMS: atom_id res chain seq x y z
N MET A 1 -40.60 -24.71 37.86
CA MET A 1 -40.41 -23.81 36.70
C MET A 1 -38.91 -23.69 36.46
N LYS A 2 -38.40 -24.25 35.35
CA LYS A 2 -36.98 -24.20 34.97
C LYS A 2 -36.79 -22.98 34.05
N PHE A 3 -36.02 -21.99 34.48
CA PHE A 3 -35.62 -20.86 33.64
C PHE A 3 -34.44 -21.28 32.76
N LEU A 4 -34.65 -21.31 31.45
CA LEU A 4 -33.59 -21.46 30.45
C LEU A 4 -32.83 -20.13 30.36
N THR A 5 -31.54 -20.14 30.70
CA THR A 5 -30.63 -19.01 30.50
C THR A 5 -30.08 -19.06 29.07
N THR A 6 -30.54 -18.19 28.19
CA THR A 6 -30.02 -18.05 26.82
C THR A 6 -28.72 -17.24 26.85
N LEU A 7 -27.58 -17.91 26.64
CA LEU A 7 -26.29 -17.25 26.41
C LEU A 7 -26.32 -16.58 25.03
N ALA A 8 -26.34 -15.24 24.99
CA ALA A 8 -26.14 -14.48 23.77
C ALA A 8 -24.63 -14.36 23.48
N PHE A 9 -24.16 -15.09 22.48
CA PHE A 9 -22.80 -14.99 21.95
C PHE A 9 -22.67 -13.66 21.18
N PHE A 10 -22.00 -12.67 21.78
CA PHE A 10 -21.57 -11.45 21.07
C PHE A 10 -20.36 -11.79 20.19
N LEU A 11 -20.58 -11.89 18.87
CA LEU A 11 -19.50 -11.95 17.88
C LEU A 11 -18.99 -10.52 17.62
N PRO A 12 -17.69 -10.22 17.78
CA PRO A 12 -17.13 -8.94 17.40
C PRO A 12 -17.00 -8.90 15.87
N PHE A 13 -17.81 -8.06 15.22
CA PHE A 13 -17.64 -7.73 13.81
C PHE A 13 -16.41 -6.83 13.65
N ALA A 14 -15.35 -7.37 13.03
CA ALA A 14 -14.21 -6.58 12.59
C ALA A 14 -14.61 -5.82 11.31
N PHE A 15 -14.64 -4.49 11.38
CA PHE A 15 -14.88 -3.63 10.22
C PHE A 15 -13.57 -3.39 9.47
N VAL A 16 -13.55 -3.67 8.16
CA VAL A 16 -12.42 -3.44 7.26
C VAL A 16 -12.65 -2.13 6.52
N ALA A 17 -11.74 -1.16 6.65
CA ALA A 17 -11.76 0.07 5.85
C ALA A 17 -11.50 -0.26 4.37
N ALA A 18 -12.36 0.23 3.48
CA ALA A 18 -12.21 0.04 2.03
C ALA A 18 -11.22 1.09 1.48
N GLU A 19 -10.18 0.63 0.81
CA GLU A 19 -9.20 1.46 0.11
C GLU A 19 -9.78 1.99 -1.22
N ASP A 20 -9.40 3.21 -1.62
CA ASP A 20 -9.76 3.78 -2.93
C ASP A 20 -9.30 2.89 -4.09
N LEU A 21 -10.25 2.42 -4.92
CA LEU A 21 -9.96 1.68 -6.14
C LEU A 21 -9.37 2.62 -7.21
N GLN A 22 -8.31 2.16 -7.85
CA GLN A 22 -7.70 2.82 -9.02
C GLN A 22 -7.94 2.02 -10.29
N THR A 23 -7.68 2.63 -11.45
CA THR A 23 -7.84 1.97 -12.77
C THR A 23 -6.48 1.78 -13.44
N CYS A 24 -6.25 0.59 -13.99
CA CYS A 24 -5.07 0.23 -14.78
C CYS A 24 -5.51 -0.42 -16.08
N GLY A 25 -5.38 0.30 -17.21
CA GLY A 25 -6.05 -0.09 -18.44
C GLY A 25 -7.57 -0.15 -18.24
N GLU A 26 -8.16 -1.33 -18.38
CA GLU A 26 -9.60 -1.56 -18.17
C GLU A 26 -9.93 -2.18 -16.80
N ALA A 27 -8.91 -2.51 -15.99
CA ALA A 27 -9.11 -3.19 -14.71
C ALA A 27 -9.10 -2.20 -13.54
N GLN A 28 -10.03 -2.38 -12.60
CA GLN A 28 -9.93 -1.73 -11.29
C GLN A 28 -9.03 -2.54 -10.35
N TYR A 29 -8.25 -1.86 -9.51
CA TYR A 29 -7.32 -2.50 -8.60
C TYR A 29 -7.14 -1.72 -7.31
N TYR A 30 -6.71 -2.42 -6.26
CA TYR A 30 -6.30 -1.83 -4.99
C TYR A 30 -4.80 -1.50 -5.03
N PRO A 31 -4.40 -0.22 -4.91
CA PRO A 31 -3.00 0.18 -4.89
C PRO A 31 -2.17 -0.52 -3.81
N SER A 32 -2.74 -0.95 -2.69
CA SER A 32 -2.03 -1.72 -1.66
C SER A 32 -1.67 -3.14 -2.12
N LYS A 33 -2.36 -3.68 -3.13
CA LYS A 33 -2.22 -5.05 -3.62
C LYS A 33 -1.52 -5.16 -4.96
N TYR A 34 -1.56 -4.13 -5.79
CA TYR A 34 -0.98 -4.15 -7.12
C TYR A 34 -0.25 -2.85 -7.47
N THR A 35 0.65 -2.95 -8.43
CA THR A 35 1.26 -1.83 -9.13
C THR A 35 0.82 -1.89 -10.60
N CYS A 36 0.43 -0.75 -11.15
CA CYS A 36 0.09 -0.63 -12.57
C CYS A 36 1.32 -0.25 -13.41
N PHE A 37 1.59 -1.01 -14.47
CA PHE A 37 2.61 -0.73 -15.48
C PHE A 37 1.95 -0.72 -16.86
N GLY A 38 1.65 0.48 -17.38
CA GLY A 38 0.84 0.64 -18.59
C GLY A 38 -0.57 0.07 -18.40
N THR A 39 -0.84 -1.11 -18.97
CA THR A 39 -2.11 -1.84 -18.79
C THR A 39 -1.96 -3.12 -17.95
N MET A 40 -0.76 -3.39 -17.44
CA MET A 40 -0.45 -4.62 -16.72
C MET A 40 -0.43 -4.38 -15.21
N LEU A 41 -1.12 -5.24 -14.47
CA LEU A 41 -1.11 -5.24 -13.01
C LEU A 41 -0.10 -6.27 -12.49
N CYS A 42 0.87 -5.79 -11.70
CA CYS A 42 1.80 -6.65 -10.99
C CYS A 42 1.49 -6.70 -9.49
N PRO A 43 1.49 -7.89 -8.87
CA PRO A 43 1.08 -8.04 -7.48
C PRO A 43 2.14 -7.51 -6.51
N LYS A 44 1.67 -7.15 -5.32
CA LYS A 44 2.47 -6.88 -4.13
C LYS A 44 2.28 -8.04 -3.16
N ASN A 45 3.27 -8.92 -3.05
CA ASN A 45 3.17 -10.13 -2.24
C ASN A 45 4.00 -9.97 -0.97
N ASN A 46 3.36 -10.00 0.21
CA ASN A 46 4.03 -9.86 1.50
C ASN A 46 4.95 -8.62 1.60
N GLY A 47 4.55 -7.51 0.97
CA GLY A 47 5.34 -6.27 0.94
C GLY A 47 6.46 -6.24 -0.10
N GLU A 48 6.69 -7.32 -0.84
CA GLU A 48 7.54 -7.33 -2.02
C GLU A 48 6.79 -6.77 -3.23
N ILE A 49 7.47 -5.90 -3.97
CA ILE A 49 6.92 -5.23 -5.15
C ILE A 49 7.44 -5.94 -6.40
N TYR A 50 6.52 -6.46 -7.20
CA TYR A 50 6.87 -7.09 -8.48
C TYR A 50 6.90 -6.03 -9.57
N LEU A 51 7.90 -6.09 -10.44
CA LEU A 51 8.05 -5.20 -11.60
C LEU A 51 7.58 -5.88 -12.88
N ALA A 52 7.20 -5.09 -13.87
CA ALA A 52 6.86 -5.62 -15.19
C ALA A 52 8.12 -5.82 -16.06
N CYS A 53 8.15 -6.93 -16.79
CA CYS A 53 9.11 -7.20 -17.86
C CYS A 53 8.39 -7.89 -19.01
N GLY A 54 8.26 -7.19 -20.14
CA GLY A 54 7.45 -7.68 -21.26
C GLY A 54 6.00 -7.93 -20.84
N LYS A 55 5.60 -9.21 -20.75
CA LYS A 55 4.26 -9.66 -20.33
C LYS A 55 4.24 -10.37 -18.97
N ALA A 56 5.33 -10.31 -18.22
CA ALA A 56 5.49 -11.01 -16.95
C ALA A 56 5.78 -10.05 -15.80
N CYS A 57 5.37 -10.43 -14.59
CA CYS A 57 5.77 -9.78 -13.36
C CYS A 57 6.93 -10.54 -12.72
N TYR A 58 7.92 -9.85 -12.19
CA TYR A 58 9.08 -10.49 -11.57
C TYR A 58 9.52 -9.79 -10.28
N SER A 59 10.17 -10.56 -9.42
CA SER A 59 10.88 -10.05 -8.25
C SER A 59 12.31 -9.68 -8.64
N THR A 60 12.74 -8.47 -8.27
CA THR A 60 14.13 -8.00 -8.44
C THR A 60 15.13 -8.77 -7.59
N ARG A 61 14.68 -9.66 -6.68
CA ARG A 61 15.55 -10.51 -5.87
C ARG A 61 16.01 -11.77 -6.61
N THR A 62 15.26 -12.18 -7.62
CA THR A 62 15.47 -13.46 -8.32
C THR A 62 15.70 -13.28 -9.81
N TYR A 63 15.18 -12.19 -10.39
CA TYR A 63 15.29 -11.93 -11.82
C TYR A 63 15.62 -10.46 -12.10
N TYR A 64 16.11 -10.19 -13.31
CA TYR A 64 16.16 -8.87 -13.91
C TYR A 64 15.55 -8.91 -15.31
N CYS A 65 15.13 -7.75 -15.81
CA CYS A 65 14.63 -7.59 -17.17
C CYS A 65 15.75 -7.07 -18.07
N ASP A 66 16.08 -7.79 -19.13
CA ASP A 66 17.08 -7.35 -20.10
C ASP A 66 16.52 -6.34 -21.12
N ALA A 67 17.40 -5.82 -21.98
CA ALA A 67 17.05 -4.83 -23.00
C ALA A 67 16.02 -5.34 -24.03
N ASN A 68 15.83 -6.65 -24.15
CA ASN A 68 14.86 -7.27 -25.06
C ASN A 68 13.54 -7.60 -24.35
N SER A 69 13.33 -7.05 -23.15
CA SER A 69 12.17 -7.36 -22.29
C SER A 69 12.05 -8.85 -21.96
N GLN A 70 13.19 -9.56 -21.83
CA GLN A 70 13.23 -10.94 -21.40
C GLN A 70 13.70 -11.03 -19.94
N LEU A 71 13.09 -11.96 -19.20
CA LEU A 71 13.47 -12.25 -17.83
C LEU A 71 14.73 -13.11 -17.80
N GLN A 72 15.70 -12.65 -17.01
CA GLN A 72 16.96 -13.35 -16.76
C GLN A 72 17.11 -13.60 -15.27
N ILE A 73 17.72 -14.73 -14.90
CA ILE A 73 17.97 -15.07 -13.50
C ILE A 73 19.05 -14.13 -12.94
N TYR A 74 18.81 -13.57 -11.76
CA TYR A 74 19.78 -12.75 -11.06
C TYR A 74 20.89 -13.63 -10.47
N ASN A 75 22.12 -13.40 -10.90
CA ASN A 75 23.33 -13.95 -10.31
C ASN A 75 24.17 -12.81 -9.70
N PRO A 76 24.32 -12.74 -8.36
CA PRO A 76 25.09 -11.66 -7.71
C PRO A 76 26.59 -11.68 -8.05
N GLU A 77 27.14 -12.80 -8.52
CA GLU A 77 28.54 -12.89 -8.94
C GLU A 77 28.76 -12.39 -10.38
N GLN A 78 27.69 -12.28 -11.16
CA GLN A 78 27.72 -11.92 -12.57
C GLN A 78 26.61 -10.93 -12.88
N GLU A 79 26.60 -9.81 -12.16
CA GLU A 79 25.61 -8.78 -12.38
C GLU A 79 25.93 -7.99 -13.67
N PRO A 80 25.04 -7.97 -14.67
CA PRO A 80 25.27 -7.21 -15.89
C PRO A 80 25.03 -5.71 -15.66
N ILE A 81 25.73 -4.88 -16.43
CA ILE A 81 25.41 -3.46 -16.56
C ILE A 81 24.34 -3.32 -17.64
N LEU A 82 23.16 -2.85 -17.26
CA LEU A 82 22.06 -2.56 -18.18
C LEU A 82 21.99 -1.07 -18.51
N GLN A 83 21.20 -0.71 -19.51
CA GLN A 83 20.97 0.68 -19.91
C GLN A 83 19.53 1.08 -19.61
N CYS A 84 19.35 2.23 -18.95
CA CYS A 84 18.07 2.91 -18.82
C CYS A 84 18.19 4.27 -19.51
N GLY A 85 17.64 4.37 -20.72
CA GLY A 85 17.91 5.47 -21.62
C GLY A 85 19.38 5.48 -21.99
N THR A 86 20.09 6.53 -21.58
CA THR A 86 21.54 6.67 -21.77
C THR A 86 22.35 6.37 -20.51
N GLN A 87 21.70 5.98 -19.41
CA GLN A 87 22.35 5.77 -18.13
C GLN A 87 22.61 4.28 -17.87
N PRO A 88 23.88 3.87 -17.69
CA PRO A 88 24.19 2.52 -17.25
C PRO A 88 23.76 2.33 -15.78
N TYR A 89 23.24 1.16 -15.44
CA TYR A 89 22.83 0.83 -14.07
C TYR A 89 22.99 -0.65 -13.74
N TYR A 90 23.04 -0.93 -12.44
CA TYR A 90 23.00 -2.27 -11.87
C TYR A 90 21.56 -2.64 -11.46
N PRO A 91 20.98 -3.74 -11.98
CA PRO A 91 19.62 -4.16 -11.65
C PRO A 91 19.34 -4.42 -10.17
N SER A 92 20.37 -4.68 -9.37
CA SER A 92 20.30 -4.84 -7.91
C SER A 92 20.18 -3.50 -7.17
N LYS A 93 20.50 -2.39 -7.84
CA LYS A 93 20.53 -1.03 -7.27
C LYS A 93 19.41 -0.13 -7.78
N TYR A 94 18.96 -0.34 -9.02
CA TYR A 94 17.94 0.50 -9.64
C TYR A 94 16.95 -0.32 -10.48
N ALA A 95 15.71 0.15 -10.51
CA ALA A 95 14.69 -0.25 -11.47
C ALA A 95 14.60 0.81 -12.57
N CYS A 96 14.48 0.38 -13.82
CA CYS A 96 14.26 1.25 -14.96
C CYS A 96 12.78 1.29 -15.33
N TYR A 97 12.20 2.48 -15.40
CA TYR A 97 10.82 2.72 -15.81
C TYR A 97 10.78 3.49 -17.12
N ASP A 98 9.82 3.13 -17.97
CA ASP A 98 9.52 3.81 -19.25
C ASP A 98 10.74 3.98 -20.17
N GLY A 99 11.74 3.11 -20.00
CA GLY A 99 12.96 3.07 -20.78
C GLY A 99 13.96 4.19 -20.50
N ASN A 100 13.73 5.12 -19.57
CA ASN A 100 14.65 6.24 -19.31
C ASN A 100 14.63 6.83 -17.89
N PHE A 101 13.85 6.27 -16.96
CA PHE A 101 13.72 6.81 -15.60
C PHE A 101 14.20 5.79 -14.57
N LEU A 102 15.30 6.09 -13.87
CA LEU A 102 15.86 5.21 -12.85
C LEU A 102 15.29 5.51 -11.47
N CYS A 103 14.82 4.48 -10.79
CA CYS A 103 14.43 4.54 -9.39
C CYS A 103 15.26 3.60 -8.52
N PRO A 104 15.73 4.05 -7.35
CA PRO A 104 16.56 3.23 -6.49
C PRO A 104 15.78 2.05 -5.88
N ILE A 105 16.49 0.95 -5.67
CA ILE A 105 16.03 -0.20 -4.89
C ILE A 105 16.46 0.02 -3.44
N LEU A 106 15.49 0.13 -2.53
CA LEU A 106 15.71 0.36 -1.11
C LEU A 106 15.34 -0.89 -0.32
N ASN A 107 16.26 -1.41 0.49
CA ASN A 107 16.06 -2.62 1.29
C ASN A 107 15.59 -3.85 0.46
N GLY A 108 16.06 -3.95 -0.78
CA GLY A 108 15.70 -5.02 -1.72
C GLY A 108 14.32 -4.89 -2.36
N ASN A 109 13.63 -3.76 -2.15
CA ASN A 109 12.37 -3.43 -2.80
C ASN A 109 12.56 -2.23 -3.75
N PRO A 110 12.13 -2.32 -5.02
CA PRO A 110 12.21 -1.20 -5.93
C PRO A 110 11.27 -0.08 -5.48
N THR A 111 11.76 1.16 -5.45
CA THR A 111 10.86 2.32 -5.42
C THR A 111 10.13 2.42 -6.76
N LEU A 112 8.91 2.93 -6.73
CA LEU A 112 8.05 3.06 -7.91
C LEU A 112 8.12 4.48 -8.46
N ARG A 113 7.92 4.63 -9.78
CA ARG A 113 7.82 5.94 -10.42
C ARG A 113 6.43 6.55 -10.20
N CYS A 114 6.37 7.83 -9.88
CA CYS A 114 5.17 8.65 -9.90
C CYS A 114 5.48 10.03 -10.46
N GLY A 115 5.07 10.29 -11.70
CA GLY A 115 5.49 11.49 -12.42
C GLY A 115 7.02 11.52 -12.54
N ASP A 116 7.64 12.56 -11.97
CA ASP A 116 9.10 12.77 -12.00
C ASP A 116 9.79 12.36 -10.68
N ALA A 117 9.08 11.64 -9.79
CA ALA A 117 9.61 11.20 -8.52
C ALA A 117 9.62 9.66 -8.39
N CYS A 118 10.53 9.17 -7.57
CA CYS A 118 10.49 7.80 -7.06
C CYS A 118 9.88 7.80 -5.65
N TYR A 119 9.05 6.81 -5.34
CA TYR A 119 8.43 6.69 -4.03
C TYR A 119 8.43 5.27 -3.48
N ASN A 120 8.42 5.17 -2.16
CA ASN A 120 8.19 3.91 -1.45
C ASN A 120 6.68 3.66 -1.37
N PRO A 121 6.11 2.63 -2.02
CA PRO A 121 4.67 2.38 -1.97
C PRO A 121 4.16 1.89 -0.62
N SER A 122 5.04 1.57 0.32
CA SER A 122 4.66 1.36 1.72
C SER A 122 4.37 2.67 2.46
N GLU A 123 4.82 3.80 1.91
CA GLU A 123 4.76 5.13 2.54
C GLU A 123 4.00 6.17 1.74
N TYR A 124 3.73 5.95 0.46
CA TYR A 124 3.04 6.88 -0.45
C TYR A 124 2.24 6.09 -1.49
N SER A 125 1.24 6.73 -2.09
CA SER A 125 0.54 6.24 -3.27
C SER A 125 0.74 7.20 -4.44
N CYS A 126 0.56 6.71 -5.66
CA CYS A 126 0.55 7.54 -6.86
C CYS A 126 -0.87 7.62 -7.40
N LYS A 127 -1.38 8.83 -7.62
CA LYS A 127 -2.69 9.08 -8.25
C LYS A 127 -2.52 10.21 -9.26
N ASP A 128 -2.89 9.95 -10.52
CA ASP A 128 -2.77 10.91 -11.62
C ASP A 128 -1.36 11.52 -11.76
N GLY A 129 -0.33 10.69 -11.60
CA GLY A 129 1.08 11.11 -11.67
C GLY A 129 1.56 11.97 -10.50
N LYS A 130 0.75 12.11 -9.44
CA LYS A 130 1.08 12.87 -8.24
C LYS A 130 1.20 11.95 -7.03
N LEU A 131 2.21 12.21 -6.21
CA LEU A 131 2.35 11.56 -4.92
C LEU A 131 1.24 12.01 -4.00
N SER A 132 0.51 11.03 -3.49
CA SER A 132 -0.38 11.18 -2.36
C SER A 132 0.23 10.46 -1.18
N GLN A 133 -0.06 10.94 0.03
CA GLN A 133 0.13 10.10 1.20
C GLN A 133 -0.73 8.83 0.99
N PRO A 134 -0.24 7.67 1.45
CA PRO A 134 -1.03 6.45 1.39
C PRO A 134 -2.25 6.81 2.23
N GLU A 135 -3.42 6.39 1.78
CA GLU A 135 -4.59 6.42 2.63
C GLU A 135 -4.32 5.43 3.78
N ARG A 136 -3.48 5.85 4.75
CA ARG A 136 -3.74 5.46 6.13
C ARG A 136 -5.21 5.81 6.28
N PRO A 137 -6.09 4.87 6.67
CA PRO A 137 -7.44 5.25 7.03
C PRO A 137 -7.25 6.41 7.99
N ARG A 138 -7.60 7.63 7.54
CA ARG A 138 -7.34 8.82 8.33
C ARG A 138 -8.08 8.51 9.61
N CYS A 139 -7.31 8.31 10.66
CA CYS A 139 -7.96 8.03 11.90
C CYS A 139 -8.71 9.31 12.24
N LEU A 140 -9.95 9.14 12.62
CA LEU A 140 -10.85 10.23 12.85
C LEU A 140 -10.42 10.93 14.13
N GLY A 141 -10.15 12.23 14.01
CA GLY A 141 -9.74 13.10 15.08
C GLY A 141 -10.84 13.28 16.13
N LEU A 142 -10.50 13.98 17.23
CA LEU A 142 -11.46 14.27 18.29
C LEU A 142 -12.72 14.96 17.73
N TYR A 143 -13.89 14.39 18.02
CA TYR A 143 -15.23 14.81 17.58
C TYR A 143 -15.56 14.69 16.09
N GLU A 144 -14.68 14.13 15.27
CA GLU A 144 -15.01 13.75 13.90
C GLU A 144 -16.07 12.65 13.88
N ASP A 145 -16.91 12.63 12.84
CA ASP A 145 -17.97 11.65 12.70
C ASP A 145 -17.38 10.29 12.37
N CYS A 146 -17.66 9.28 13.19
CA CYS A 146 -17.32 7.88 12.93
C CYS A 146 -18.49 7.08 12.37
N TYR A 147 -19.70 7.63 12.40
CA TYR A 147 -20.88 7.11 11.71
C TYR A 147 -21.69 8.25 11.07
N VAL A 148 -22.08 8.07 9.81
CA VAL A 148 -23.01 8.96 9.10
C VAL A 148 -24.13 8.10 8.54
N ASN A 149 -25.39 8.41 8.87
CA ASN A 149 -26.56 7.63 8.44
C ASN A 149 -26.47 6.12 8.75
N GLY A 150 -25.85 5.76 9.87
CA GLY A 150 -25.65 4.37 10.27
C GLY A 150 -24.55 3.62 9.50
N GLN A 151 -23.82 4.28 8.61
CA GLN A 151 -22.64 3.74 7.94
C GLN A 151 -21.35 4.21 8.64
N PRO A 152 -20.39 3.31 8.91
CA PRO A 152 -19.10 3.71 9.45
C PRO A 152 -18.30 4.48 8.38
N VAL A 153 -17.70 5.60 8.76
CA VAL A 153 -16.92 6.45 7.83
C VAL A 153 -15.40 6.42 8.11
N GLY A 154 -14.99 5.84 9.24
CA GLY A 154 -13.58 5.69 9.61
C GLY A 154 -13.39 5.17 11.03
N VAL A 155 -12.13 4.89 11.40
CA VAL A 155 -11.73 4.50 12.76
C VAL A 155 -11.21 5.71 13.51
N CYS A 156 -11.53 5.88 14.79
CA CYS A 156 -10.95 6.96 15.58
C CYS A 156 -9.45 6.77 15.81
N CYS A 157 -8.69 7.85 15.95
CA CYS A 157 -7.27 7.75 16.31
C CYS A 157 -7.03 7.09 17.67
N ASP A 158 -5.82 6.58 17.86
CA ASP A 158 -5.37 6.00 19.14
C ASP A 158 -5.66 6.96 20.30
N GLY A 159 -6.29 6.45 21.36
CA GLY A 159 -6.77 7.24 22.49
C GLY A 159 -8.21 7.73 22.36
N TYR A 160 -8.87 7.46 21.23
CA TYR A 160 -10.29 7.77 20.99
C TYR A 160 -11.13 6.52 20.69
N ILE A 161 -12.40 6.56 21.08
CA ILE A 161 -13.43 5.57 20.73
C ILE A 161 -14.54 6.23 19.94
N CYS A 162 -15.19 5.47 19.06
CA CYS A 162 -16.41 5.91 18.40
C CYS A 162 -17.59 5.80 19.37
N ALA A 163 -18.11 6.94 19.82
CA ALA A 163 -19.21 7.03 20.77
C ALA A 163 -20.20 8.14 20.40
N ALA A 164 -21.48 7.75 20.24
CA ALA A 164 -22.55 8.61 19.73
C ALA A 164 -22.20 9.23 18.36
N ASN A 165 -21.82 8.38 17.41
CA ASN A 165 -21.40 8.72 16.04
C ASN A 165 -20.17 9.62 15.93
N LYS A 166 -19.47 9.92 17.04
CA LYS A 166 -18.29 10.79 17.06
C LYS A 166 -17.11 10.15 17.77
N CYS A 167 -15.90 10.53 17.40
CA CYS A 167 -14.69 10.13 18.11
C CYS A 167 -14.54 10.90 19.42
N ARG A 168 -14.34 10.17 20.52
CA ARG A 168 -14.27 10.71 21.89
C ARG A 168 -13.10 10.10 22.65
N PRO A 169 -12.51 10.79 23.65
CA PRO A 169 -11.46 10.23 24.50
C PRO A 169 -11.91 8.92 25.15
N THR A 170 -11.04 7.92 25.14
CA THR A 170 -11.18 6.69 25.95
C THR A 170 -11.25 7.02 27.44
N ASN A 171 -10.65 8.15 27.84
CA ASN A 171 -10.63 8.65 29.19
C ASN A 171 -11.26 10.05 29.21
N PRO A 172 -12.53 10.21 29.64
CA PRO A 172 -13.10 11.52 29.82
C PRO A 172 -12.30 12.24 30.90
N VAL A 173 -11.74 13.41 30.60
CA VAL A 173 -11.00 14.22 31.58
C VAL A 173 -11.87 14.40 32.82
N GLY A 174 -11.48 13.72 33.91
CA GLY A 174 -12.29 13.68 35.13
C GLY A 174 -11.84 12.70 36.22
N ARG A 175 -10.57 12.27 36.27
CA ARG A 175 -9.94 11.83 37.54
C ARG A 175 -8.43 11.72 37.41
N SER A 176 -7.76 12.78 37.81
CA SER A 176 -6.46 12.66 38.46
C SER A 176 -6.71 11.93 39.78
N LEU A 177 -6.27 10.67 39.90
CA LEU A 177 -6.07 10.06 41.21
C LEU A 177 -4.62 10.38 41.60
N VAL A 178 -4.44 11.56 42.20
CA VAL A 178 -3.40 11.76 43.20
C VAL A 178 -3.91 11.08 44.47
N ALA A 179 -3.40 9.89 44.74
CA ALA A 179 -3.13 9.30 46.05
C ALA A 179 -2.52 7.92 45.84
#